data_AF-A0A9E6ET53-F1
#
_entry.id   AF-A0A9E6ET53-F1
#
_cell.length_a   1.000
_cell.length_b   1.000
_cell.length_c   1.000
_cell.angle_alpha   90.00
_cell.angle_beta   90.00
_cell.angle_gamma   90.00
#
_symmetry.space_group_name_H-M   'P 1'
#
loop_
_entity.id
_entity.type
_entity.pdbx_description
1 polymer ?
#
loop_
_entity_poly.entity_id
_entity_poly.type
_entity_poly.pdbx_seq_one_letter_code
_entity_poly.pdbx_strand_id
1 'polypeptide(L)'
;MKIIADTNIWYNLAQDKDPFSKVSEIQICPNHINIIELCKTDNVIKREELVREVIRAIFHYKNNVIYEPPFIHIAQLIHKDLEYDVVKEMGTYLEFTSSFAKGQKIEQNKREDFLDWVNLKNERFEKSTAFFNEHIKLISENVELKKQKKNLNTIPVTADFINLIIKTVTDEKYDMHELNLNEIELLLKSMDAFFKKVETSDMKIKPHDWNDMAVLGYVRPGDKYWTTDRTWINLIKEAGCQHYLYNM
;
A
#
# COMPACT_ATOMS: atom_id res chain seq x y z
N MET A 1 -14.40 1.11 -14.18
CA MET A 1 -13.37 0.18 -13.70
C MET A 1 -12.09 0.97 -13.54
N LYS A 2 -11.59 1.07 -12.30
CA LYS A 2 -10.28 1.69 -12.02
C LYS A 2 -9.21 0.61 -11.95
N ILE A 3 -7.97 0.99 -12.21
CA ILE A 3 -6.81 0.13 -11.95
C ILE A 3 -5.98 0.78 -10.85
N ILE A 4 -5.95 0.14 -9.69
CA ILE A 4 -5.06 0.52 -8.59
C ILE A 4 -3.72 -0.16 -8.83
N ALA A 5 -2.65 0.62 -8.93
CA ALA A 5 -1.31 0.12 -9.20
C ALA A 5 -0.42 0.17 -7.96
N ASP A 6 0.42 -0.86 -7.78
CA ASP A 6 1.55 -0.79 -6.85
C ASP A 6 2.63 0.20 -7.35
N THR A 7 3.60 0.51 -6.49
CA THR A 7 4.67 1.47 -6.84
C THR A 7 5.61 0.93 -7.92
N ASN A 8 5.83 -0.39 -7.99
CA ASN A 8 6.70 -1.02 -8.99
C ASN A 8 6.13 -0.93 -10.41
N ILE A 9 4.80 -0.94 -10.57
CA ILE A 9 4.16 -0.69 -11.87
C ILE A 9 4.57 0.68 -12.40
N TRP A 10 4.60 1.71 -11.56
CA TRP A 10 5.02 3.05 -11.98
C TRP A 10 6.49 3.10 -12.41
N TYR A 11 7.37 2.36 -11.73
CA TYR A 11 8.76 2.17 -12.17
C TYR A 11 8.86 1.49 -13.54
N ASN A 12 8.04 0.46 -13.79
CA ASN A 12 8.02 -0.23 -15.08
C ASN A 12 7.51 0.68 -16.20
N LEU A 13 6.44 1.43 -15.96
CA LEU A 13 5.86 2.39 -16.92
C LEU A 13 6.82 3.53 -17.27
N ALA A 14 7.66 3.97 -16.32
CA ALA A 14 8.65 5.00 -16.57
C ALA A 14 9.86 4.52 -17.39
N GLN A 15 10.20 3.22 -17.29
CA GLN A 15 11.34 2.64 -17.98
C GLN A 15 11.02 2.20 -19.42
N ASP A 16 9.77 1.78 -19.67
CA ASP A 16 9.36 1.25 -20.97
C ASP A 16 8.23 2.10 -21.58
N LYS A 17 8.52 2.71 -22.74
CA LYS A 17 7.55 3.56 -23.45
C LYS A 17 6.44 2.75 -24.13
N ASP A 18 6.67 1.48 -24.44
CA ASP A 18 5.68 0.65 -25.15
C ASP A 18 4.47 0.30 -24.26
N PRO A 19 4.62 -0.21 -23.02
CA PRO A 19 3.52 -0.40 -22.08
C PRO A 19 2.76 0.88 -21.79
N PHE A 20 3.46 2.01 -21.61
CA PHE A 20 2.82 3.30 -21.34
C PHE A 20 1.86 3.73 -22.45
N SER A 21 2.23 3.52 -23.73
CA SER A 21 1.36 3.83 -24.87
C SER A 21 0.09 2.97 -24.92
N LYS A 22 0.16 1.74 -24.40
CA LYS A 22 -0.97 0.78 -24.37
C LYS A 22 -1.93 1.05 -23.23
N VAL A 23 -1.50 1.73 -22.17
CA VAL A 23 -2.30 1.98 -20.97
C VAL A 23 -2.57 3.45 -20.67
N SER A 24 -2.14 4.37 -21.54
CA SER A 24 -2.33 5.82 -21.41
C SER A 24 -3.80 6.22 -21.34
N GLU A 25 -4.67 5.51 -22.07
CA GLU A 25 -6.12 5.75 -22.09
C GLU A 25 -6.87 5.01 -20.95
N ILE A 26 -6.18 4.17 -20.18
CA ILE A 26 -6.78 3.39 -19.11
C ILE A 26 -6.82 4.21 -17.81
N GLN A 27 -7.88 4.08 -17.01
CA GLN A 27 -8.00 4.74 -15.72
C GLN A 27 -7.13 4.08 -14.64
N ILE A 28 -5.82 4.26 -14.74
CA ILE A 28 -4.89 3.93 -13.65
C ILE A 28 -4.99 5.02 -12.59
N CYS A 29 -5.04 4.60 -11.32
CA CYS A 29 -5.18 5.46 -10.16
C CYS A 29 -3.87 5.45 -9.37
N PRO A 30 -3.04 6.50 -9.47
CA PRO A 30 -2.00 6.73 -8.47
C PRO A 30 -2.66 6.90 -7.10
N ASN A 31 -1.98 6.48 -6.05
CA ASN A 31 -2.52 6.56 -4.70
C ASN A 31 -1.52 7.17 -3.72
N HIS A 32 -2.01 7.47 -2.52
CA HIS A 32 -1.26 8.03 -1.40
C HIS A 32 0.08 7.31 -1.19
N ILE A 33 0.08 5.97 -1.19
CA ILE A 33 1.28 5.17 -0.95
C ILE A 33 2.32 5.45 -2.04
N ASN A 34 1.93 5.44 -3.32
CA ASN A 34 2.87 5.73 -4.41
C ASN A 34 3.55 7.10 -4.23
N ILE A 35 2.78 8.13 -3.89
CA ILE A 35 3.29 9.49 -3.68
C ILE A 35 4.27 9.52 -2.51
N ILE A 36 3.89 8.92 -1.39
CA ILE A 36 4.70 8.89 -0.17
C ILE A 36 6.00 8.10 -0.36
N GLU A 37 5.95 6.94 -1.01
CA GLU A 37 7.14 6.11 -1.26
C GLU A 37 8.15 6.82 -2.16
N LEU A 38 7.69 7.54 -3.18
CA LEU A 38 8.57 8.32 -4.07
C LEU A 38 9.21 9.53 -3.37
N CYS A 39 8.60 10.03 -2.29
CA CYS A 39 9.20 11.06 -1.45
C CYS A 39 10.19 10.49 -0.42
N LYS A 40 10.08 9.19 -0.09
CA LYS A 40 10.80 8.53 1.00
C LYS A 40 11.74 7.43 0.50
N THR A 41 12.17 7.51 -0.74
CA THR A 41 13.12 6.56 -1.34
C THR A 41 14.50 7.20 -1.50
N ASP A 42 15.53 6.43 -1.19
CA ASP A 42 16.93 6.79 -1.48
C ASP A 42 17.20 6.90 -2.99
N ASN A 43 16.34 6.32 -3.84
CA ASN A 43 16.39 6.45 -5.29
C ASN A 43 16.24 7.89 -5.76
N VAL A 44 15.65 8.79 -4.96
CA VAL A 44 15.65 10.24 -5.25
C VAL A 44 17.08 10.75 -5.46
N ILE A 45 18.06 10.18 -4.75
CA ILE A 45 19.49 10.52 -4.88
C ILE A 45 20.20 9.52 -5.80
N LYS A 46 20.00 8.21 -5.58
CA LYS A 46 20.75 7.15 -6.26
C LYS A 46 20.36 6.97 -7.73
N ARG A 47 19.11 7.23 -8.07
CA ARG A 47 18.50 7.03 -9.39
C ARG A 47 17.57 8.19 -9.74
N GLU A 48 18.08 9.41 -9.56
CA GLU A 48 17.32 10.67 -9.63
C GLU A 48 16.41 10.77 -10.87
N GLU A 49 16.96 10.56 -12.07
CA GLU A 49 16.20 10.67 -13.31
C GLU A 49 15.12 9.59 -13.44
N LEU A 50 15.36 8.37 -12.94
CA LEU A 50 14.32 7.35 -12.94
C LEU A 50 13.15 7.79 -12.06
N VAL A 51 13.40 8.24 -10.83
CA VAL A 51 12.33 8.71 -9.94
C VAL A 51 11.60 9.90 -10.56
N ARG A 52 12.32 10.77 -11.29
CA ARG A 52 11.72 11.91 -11.99
C ARG A 52 10.72 11.45 -13.05
N GLU A 53 11.11 10.48 -13.87
CA GLU A 53 10.23 9.91 -14.90
C GLU A 53 9.04 9.15 -14.27
N VAL A 54 9.23 8.47 -13.15
CA VAL A 54 8.14 7.83 -12.41
C VAL A 54 7.11 8.84 -11.91
N ILE A 55 7.55 9.94 -11.30
CA ILE A 55 6.65 11.00 -10.85
C ILE A 55 5.93 11.64 -12.05
N ARG A 56 6.62 11.85 -13.17
CA ARG A 56 6.00 12.36 -14.41
C ARG A 56 4.95 11.40 -14.97
N ALA A 57 5.21 10.09 -14.93
CA ALA A 57 4.23 9.07 -15.31
C ALA A 57 2.99 9.14 -14.41
N ILE A 58 3.14 9.27 -13.09
CA ILE A 58 2.02 9.47 -12.16
C ILE A 58 1.24 10.74 -12.48
N PHE A 59 1.91 11.85 -12.80
CA PHE A 59 1.26 13.12 -13.13
C PHE A 59 0.40 13.07 -14.39
N HIS A 60 0.69 12.15 -15.31
CA HIS A 60 -0.20 11.88 -16.45
C HIS A 60 -1.60 11.48 -15.98
N TYR A 61 -1.69 10.75 -14.86
CA TYR A 61 -2.93 10.25 -14.28
C TYR A 61 -3.41 11.07 -13.07
N LYS A 62 -2.97 12.33 -12.94
CA LYS A 62 -3.27 13.19 -11.77
C LYS A 62 -4.77 13.38 -11.47
N ASN A 63 -5.63 13.22 -12.47
CA ASN A 63 -7.09 13.37 -12.30
C ASN A 63 -7.75 12.13 -11.67
N ASN A 64 -7.01 11.02 -11.54
CA ASN A 64 -7.50 9.75 -11.00
C ASN A 64 -6.89 9.41 -9.64
N VAL A 65 -6.22 10.37 -9.00
CA VAL A 65 -5.43 10.13 -7.78
C VAL A 65 -6.32 9.90 -6.57
N ILE A 66 -5.96 8.93 -5.73
CA ILE A 66 -6.52 8.75 -4.39
C ILE A 66 -5.53 9.33 -3.39
N TYR A 67 -5.85 10.46 -2.78
CA TYR A 67 -4.93 11.20 -1.90
C TYR A 67 -4.98 10.71 -0.45
N GLU A 68 -6.09 10.10 -0.06
CA GLU A 68 -6.34 9.68 1.30
C GLU A 68 -5.54 8.41 1.63
N PRO A 69 -4.97 8.28 2.86
CA PRO A 69 -4.39 7.04 3.33
C PRO A 69 -5.41 5.88 3.24
N PRO A 70 -4.99 4.62 3.03
CA PRO A 70 -5.92 3.54 2.70
C PRO A 70 -7.02 3.31 3.74
N PHE A 71 -6.68 3.39 5.03
CA PHE A 71 -7.65 3.17 6.10
C PHE A 71 -8.58 4.37 6.34
N ILE A 72 -8.13 5.60 6.03
CA ILE A 72 -9.02 6.77 5.98
C ILE A 72 -9.99 6.63 4.80
N HIS A 73 -9.49 6.20 3.64
CA HIS A 73 -10.31 5.94 2.46
C HIS A 73 -11.40 4.89 2.75
N ILE A 74 -11.07 3.81 3.47
CA ILE A 74 -12.05 2.80 3.90
C ILE A 74 -13.09 3.42 4.85
N ALA A 75 -12.66 4.19 5.84
CA ALA A 75 -13.58 4.83 6.78
C ALA A 75 -14.57 5.78 6.08
N GLN A 76 -14.12 6.53 5.06
CA GLN A 76 -14.97 7.42 4.24
C GLN A 76 -16.01 6.69 3.37
N LEU A 77 -15.89 5.36 3.19
CA LEU A 77 -16.95 4.59 2.54
C LEU A 77 -18.24 4.61 3.35
N ILE A 78 -18.12 4.72 4.67
CA ILE A 78 -19.21 4.67 5.65
C ILE A 78 -19.51 6.09 6.14
N HIS A 79 -18.49 6.78 6.63
CA HIS A 79 -18.59 8.06 7.32
C HIS A 79 -18.36 9.20 6.33
N LYS A 80 -19.45 9.71 5.74
CA LYS A 80 -19.38 10.77 4.71
C LYS A 80 -19.01 12.15 5.27
N ASP A 81 -19.07 12.31 6.58
CA ASP A 81 -18.63 13.46 7.35
C ASP A 81 -17.13 13.43 7.68
N LEU A 82 -16.45 12.29 7.49
CA LEU A 82 -14.99 12.22 7.61
C LEU A 82 -14.32 12.92 6.43
N GLU A 83 -13.88 14.15 6.65
CA GLU A 83 -13.09 14.92 5.69
C GLU A 83 -11.60 14.64 5.85
N TYR A 84 -10.88 14.52 4.72
CA TYR A 84 -9.42 14.45 4.67
C TYR A 84 -8.87 15.70 3.99
N ASP A 85 -8.18 16.54 4.75
CA ASP A 85 -7.58 17.78 4.23
C ASP A 85 -6.28 17.47 3.47
N VAL A 86 -6.41 17.23 2.16
CA VAL A 86 -5.29 16.92 1.28
C VAL A 86 -4.20 18.00 1.31
N VAL A 87 -4.57 19.28 1.40
CA VAL A 87 -3.59 20.38 1.38
C VAL A 87 -2.75 20.34 2.65
N LYS A 88 -3.42 20.20 3.80
CA LYS A 88 -2.75 20.13 5.09
C LYS A 88 -1.90 18.86 5.25
N GLU A 89 -2.45 17.71 4.87
CA GLU A 89 -1.83 16.41 5.17
C GLU A 89 -0.81 15.98 4.10
N MET A 90 -1.03 16.34 2.83
CA MET A 90 -0.19 15.93 1.70
C MET A 90 0.59 17.08 1.03
N GLY A 91 0.30 18.34 1.37
CA GLY A 91 0.85 19.52 0.68
C GLY A 91 2.36 19.48 0.46
N THR A 92 3.14 19.20 1.51
CA THR A 92 4.61 19.11 1.41
C THR A 92 5.08 18.01 0.45
N TYR A 93 4.43 16.86 0.43
CA TYR A 93 4.77 15.76 -0.49
C TYR A 93 4.39 16.10 -1.94
N LEU A 94 3.27 16.79 -2.13
CA LEU A 94 2.82 17.25 -3.45
C LEU A 94 3.72 18.36 -4.00
N GLU A 95 4.17 19.29 -3.15
CA GLU A 95 5.15 20.32 -3.51
C GLU A 95 6.49 19.70 -3.88
N PHE A 96 6.97 18.75 -3.08
CA PHE A 96 8.21 18.02 -3.35
C PHE A 96 8.15 17.31 -4.70
N THR A 97 7.13 16.48 -4.92
CA THR A 97 6.98 15.73 -6.18
C THR A 97 6.80 16.65 -7.38
N SER A 98 6.04 17.74 -7.24
CA SER A 98 5.85 18.75 -8.29
C SER A 98 7.16 19.43 -8.68
N SER A 99 7.93 19.85 -7.69
CA SER A 99 9.23 20.50 -7.87
C SER A 99 10.25 19.54 -8.48
N PHE A 100 10.31 18.30 -7.98
CA PHE A 100 11.21 17.28 -8.49
C PHE A 100 10.89 16.92 -9.95
N ALA A 101 9.60 16.76 -10.30
CA ALA A 101 9.18 16.51 -11.68
C ALA A 101 9.62 17.63 -12.66
N LYS A 102 9.72 18.88 -12.17
CA LYS A 102 10.14 20.06 -12.96
C LYS A 102 11.65 20.20 -13.12
N GLY A 103 12.47 19.34 -12.52
CA GLY A 103 13.92 19.41 -12.66
C GLY A 103 14.68 19.77 -11.39
N GLN A 104 13.98 20.10 -10.28
CA GLN A 104 14.67 20.35 -9.02
C GLN A 104 15.40 19.09 -8.53
N LYS A 105 16.47 19.33 -7.77
CA LYS A 105 17.35 18.31 -7.22
C LYS A 105 17.61 18.60 -5.75
N ILE A 106 17.91 17.56 -4.98
CA ILE A 106 18.41 17.74 -3.63
C ILE A 106 19.84 18.28 -3.72
N GLU A 107 20.08 19.43 -3.10
CA GLU A 107 21.40 20.06 -3.03
C GLU A 107 22.44 19.09 -2.46
N GLN A 108 23.66 19.10 -3.00
CA GLN A 108 24.69 18.10 -2.66
C GLN A 108 25.00 18.05 -1.16
N ASN A 109 25.03 19.20 -0.49
CA ASN A 109 25.24 19.36 0.96
C ASN A 109 24.03 18.95 1.82
N LYS A 110 22.88 18.65 1.20
CA LYS A 110 21.64 18.20 1.87
C LYS A 110 21.29 16.74 1.62
N ARG A 111 22.09 16.03 0.83
CA ARG A 111 21.85 14.63 0.49
C ARG A 111 21.96 13.70 1.69
N GLU A 112 22.93 13.91 2.57
CA GLU A 112 23.09 13.11 3.79
C GLU A 112 21.93 13.35 4.76
N ASP A 113 21.60 14.62 5.05
CA ASP A 113 20.42 15.01 5.83
C ASP A 113 19.13 14.34 5.32
N PHE A 114 18.96 14.28 3.98
CA PHE A 114 17.80 13.63 3.37
C PHE A 114 17.80 12.11 3.57
N LEU A 115 18.95 11.44 3.41
CA LEU A 115 19.05 9.99 3.63
C LEU A 115 18.78 9.63 5.09
N ASP A 116 19.29 10.42 6.03
CA ASP A 116 19.01 10.25 7.46
C ASP A 116 17.52 10.41 7.76
N TRP A 117 16.89 11.42 7.15
CA TRP A 117 15.45 11.61 7.26
C TRP A 117 14.66 10.42 6.68
N VAL A 118 15.05 9.90 5.51
CA VAL A 118 14.44 8.71 4.90
C VAL A 118 14.55 7.51 5.83
N ASN A 119 15.74 7.24 6.36
CA ASN A 119 15.98 6.13 7.28
C ASN A 119 15.13 6.26 8.56
N LEU A 120 15.07 7.45 9.14
CA LEU A 120 14.23 7.72 10.32
C LEU A 120 12.75 7.47 10.06
N LYS A 121 12.25 7.83 8.85
CA LYS A 121 10.84 7.57 8.49
C LYS A 121 10.55 6.09 8.28
N ASN A 122 11.52 5.33 7.80
CA ASN A 122 11.37 3.89 7.58
C ASN A 122 11.51 3.06 8.87
N GLU A 123 12.23 3.57 9.87
CA GLU A 123 12.44 2.90 11.17
C GLU A 123 11.13 2.49 11.87
N ARG A 124 10.05 3.25 11.68
CA ARG A 124 8.73 2.91 12.25
C ARG A 124 8.20 1.57 11.73
N PHE A 125 8.29 1.34 10.42
CA PHE A 125 7.87 0.08 9.82
C PHE A 125 8.76 -1.09 10.25
N GLU A 126 10.05 -0.84 10.47
CA GLU A 126 10.98 -1.84 11.01
C GLU A 126 10.59 -2.27 12.43
N LYS A 127 10.30 -1.30 13.31
CA LYS A 127 9.85 -1.57 14.69
C LYS A 127 8.55 -2.36 14.72
N SER A 128 7.53 -1.95 13.94
CA SER A 128 6.28 -2.70 13.82
C SER A 128 6.52 -4.12 13.29
N THR A 129 7.33 -4.26 12.24
CA THR A 129 7.67 -5.56 11.66
C THR A 129 8.37 -6.48 12.64
N ALA A 130 9.32 -5.95 13.43
CA ALA A 130 10.01 -6.71 14.47
C ALA A 130 9.04 -7.22 15.54
N PHE A 131 8.16 -6.35 16.04
CA PHE A 131 7.12 -6.70 17.01
C PHE A 131 6.23 -7.84 16.50
N PHE A 132 5.67 -7.73 15.29
CA PHE A 132 4.81 -8.78 14.75
C PHE A 132 5.56 -10.09 14.51
N ASN A 133 6.79 -10.05 13.98
CA ASN A 133 7.58 -11.26 13.76
C ASN A 133 7.94 -11.97 15.09
N GLU A 134 8.17 -11.23 16.17
CA GLU A 134 8.38 -11.81 17.51
C GLU A 134 7.14 -12.54 18.01
N HIS A 135 5.96 -11.91 17.87
CA HIS A 135 4.69 -12.55 18.21
C HIS A 135 4.38 -13.78 17.34
N ILE A 136 4.65 -13.72 16.05
CA ILE A 136 4.49 -14.86 15.12
C ILE A 136 5.40 -16.02 15.56
N LYS A 137 6.63 -15.74 15.99
CA LYS A 137 7.56 -16.78 16.45
C LYS A 137 6.96 -17.58 17.61
N LEU A 138 6.38 -16.91 18.61
CA LEU A 138 5.71 -17.56 19.74
C LEU A 138 4.56 -18.48 19.31
N ILE A 139 3.78 -18.07 18.31
CA ILE A 139 2.70 -18.88 17.74
C ILE A 139 3.28 -20.08 16.97
N SER A 140 4.37 -19.83 16.23
CA SER A 140 4.97 -20.81 15.34
C SER A 140 5.66 -21.97 16.07
N GLU A 141 6.09 -21.76 17.31
CA GLU A 141 6.71 -22.78 18.16
C GLU A 141 5.69 -23.78 18.71
N ASN A 142 4.39 -23.48 18.63
CA ASN A 142 3.32 -24.37 19.05
C ASN A 142 2.69 -25.12 17.85
N VAL A 143 3.16 -26.34 17.62
CA VAL A 143 2.74 -27.20 16.49
C VAL A 143 1.24 -27.50 16.49
N GLU A 144 0.60 -27.60 17.65
CA GLU A 144 -0.83 -27.87 17.77
C GLU A 144 -1.66 -26.64 17.39
N LEU A 145 -1.27 -25.45 17.86
CA LEU A 145 -1.88 -24.18 17.45
C LEU A 145 -1.75 -23.93 15.94
N LYS A 146 -0.58 -24.22 15.34
CA LYS A 146 -0.37 -24.14 13.88
C LYS A 146 -1.39 -24.98 13.10
N LYS A 147 -1.62 -26.23 13.52
CA LYS A 147 -2.57 -27.14 12.85
C LYS A 147 -4.01 -26.65 13.00
N GLN A 148 -4.39 -26.17 14.18
CA GLN A 148 -5.73 -25.65 14.45
C GLN A 148 -6.00 -24.41 13.58
N LYS A 149 -5.08 -23.44 13.58
CA LYS A 149 -5.21 -22.17 12.84
C LYS A 149 -5.35 -22.34 11.32
N LYS A 150 -4.73 -23.35 10.74
CA LYS A 150 -4.81 -23.61 9.29
C LYS A 150 -6.25 -23.77 8.78
N ASN A 151 -7.15 -24.29 9.63
CA ASN A 151 -8.55 -24.57 9.26
C ASN A 151 -9.55 -23.60 9.91
N LEU A 152 -9.08 -22.65 10.74
CA LEU A 152 -9.96 -21.69 11.39
C LEU A 152 -10.36 -20.58 10.41
N ASN A 153 -11.63 -20.19 10.49
CA ASN A 153 -12.09 -18.96 9.85
C ASN A 153 -11.67 -17.76 10.71
N THR A 154 -10.58 -17.11 10.33
CA THR A 154 -10.03 -15.92 11.02
C THR A 154 -10.39 -14.61 10.33
N ILE A 155 -11.29 -14.64 9.32
CA ILE A 155 -11.78 -13.43 8.66
C ILE A 155 -12.36 -12.42 9.66
N PRO A 156 -13.17 -12.81 10.68
CA PRO A 156 -13.65 -11.85 11.69
C PRO A 156 -12.51 -11.17 12.46
N VAL A 157 -11.46 -11.93 12.83
CA VAL A 157 -10.29 -11.38 13.54
C VAL A 157 -9.53 -10.40 12.67
N THR A 158 -9.41 -10.70 11.37
CA THR A 158 -8.77 -9.79 10.41
C THR A 158 -9.60 -8.52 10.22
N ALA A 159 -10.94 -8.63 10.19
CA ALA A 159 -11.83 -7.47 10.15
C ALA A 159 -11.69 -6.61 11.42
N ASP A 160 -11.63 -7.22 12.60
CA ASP A 160 -11.38 -6.51 13.86
C ASP A 160 -10.02 -5.81 13.88
N PHE A 161 -8.99 -6.43 13.30
CA PHE A 161 -7.68 -5.80 13.15
C PHE A 161 -7.72 -4.59 12.21
N ILE A 162 -8.41 -4.68 11.08
CA ILE A 162 -8.62 -3.52 10.18
C ILE A 162 -9.41 -2.42 10.91
N ASN A 163 -10.43 -2.79 11.69
CA ASN A 163 -11.20 -1.85 12.50
C ASN A 163 -10.32 -1.13 13.54
N LEU A 164 -9.42 -1.85 14.21
CA LEU A 164 -8.45 -1.29 15.14
C LEU A 164 -7.54 -0.26 14.46
N ILE A 165 -7.07 -0.54 13.23
CA ILE A 165 -6.26 0.42 12.47
C ILE A 165 -7.09 1.66 12.15
N ILE A 166 -8.33 1.51 11.67
CA ILE A 166 -9.22 2.63 11.35
C ILE A 166 -9.45 3.50 12.59
N LYS A 167 -9.77 2.91 13.73
CA LYS A 167 -9.92 3.62 15.01
C LYS A 167 -8.65 4.37 15.37
N THR A 168 -7.49 3.72 15.27
CA THR A 168 -6.20 4.34 15.57
C THR A 168 -5.91 5.56 14.68
N VAL A 169 -6.12 5.46 13.36
CA VAL A 169 -5.83 6.57 12.44
C VAL A 169 -6.87 7.68 12.45
N THR A 170 -8.01 7.46 13.12
CA THR A 170 -9.10 8.43 13.24
C THR A 170 -9.27 8.96 14.67
N ASP A 171 -8.31 8.71 15.56
CA ASP A 171 -8.37 9.05 16.98
C ASP A 171 -9.66 8.53 17.66
N GLU A 172 -10.02 7.28 17.39
CA GLU A 172 -11.19 6.55 17.91
C GLU A 172 -12.56 7.15 17.53
N LYS A 173 -12.60 8.11 16.60
CA LYS A 173 -13.86 8.77 16.19
C LYS A 173 -14.70 7.93 15.24
N TYR A 174 -14.08 7.05 14.47
CA TYR A 174 -14.75 6.26 13.44
C TYR A 174 -14.34 4.79 13.52
N ASP A 175 -15.24 3.93 13.06
CA ASP A 175 -15.06 2.48 13.00
C ASP A 175 -15.62 1.90 11.69
N MET A 176 -15.52 0.59 11.50
CA MET A 176 -16.03 -0.10 10.31
C MET A 176 -17.25 -1.00 10.55
N HIS A 177 -17.99 -0.85 11.66
CA HIS A 177 -19.08 -1.78 12.00
C HIS A 177 -20.23 -1.77 10.98
N GLU A 178 -20.48 -0.64 10.32
CA GLU A 178 -21.51 -0.52 9.28
C GLU A 178 -21.00 -0.85 7.87
N LEU A 179 -19.71 -1.23 7.73
CA LEU A 179 -19.14 -1.55 6.42
C LEU A 179 -19.68 -2.89 5.91
N ASN A 180 -20.18 -2.91 4.69
CA ASN A 180 -20.29 -4.16 3.93
C ASN A 180 -18.88 -4.66 3.61
N LEU A 181 -18.44 -5.74 4.26
CA LEU A 181 -17.09 -6.30 4.10
C LEU A 181 -16.74 -6.70 2.65
N ASN A 182 -17.75 -6.94 1.80
CA ASN A 182 -17.52 -7.18 0.37
C ASN A 182 -16.93 -5.97 -0.36
N GLU A 183 -17.12 -4.76 0.17
CA GLU A 183 -16.48 -3.57 -0.38
C GLU A 183 -14.96 -3.72 -0.29
N ILE A 184 -14.43 -4.20 0.84
CA ILE A 184 -12.99 -4.40 1.08
C ILE A 184 -12.52 -5.85 0.87
N GLU A 185 -13.22 -6.65 0.05
CA GLU A 185 -12.97 -8.09 -0.09
C GLU A 185 -11.50 -8.42 -0.37
N LEU A 186 -10.86 -7.70 -1.31
CA LEU A 186 -9.47 -7.96 -1.69
C LEU A 186 -8.52 -7.76 -0.49
N LEU A 187 -8.62 -6.65 0.22
CA LEU A 187 -7.82 -6.38 1.42
C LEU A 187 -8.06 -7.43 2.49
N LEU A 188 -9.34 -7.64 2.84
CA LEU A 188 -9.73 -8.52 3.95
C LEU A 188 -9.24 -9.95 3.75
N LYS A 189 -9.53 -10.54 2.59
CA LYS A 189 -9.18 -11.94 2.31
C LYS A 189 -7.68 -12.13 2.08
N SER A 190 -7.02 -11.17 1.42
CA SER A 190 -5.58 -11.26 1.21
C SER A 190 -4.81 -11.08 2.52
N MET A 191 -5.21 -10.11 3.37
CA MET A 191 -4.59 -9.93 4.68
C MET A 191 -4.79 -11.14 5.60
N ASP A 192 -5.99 -11.76 5.60
CA ASP A 192 -6.24 -13.01 6.34
C ASP A 192 -5.34 -14.16 5.84
N ALA A 193 -5.23 -14.31 4.52
CA ALA A 193 -4.34 -15.30 3.91
C ALA A 193 -2.86 -15.04 4.26
N PHE A 194 -2.44 -13.77 4.26
CA PHE A 194 -1.09 -13.36 4.65
C PHE A 194 -0.80 -13.71 6.10
N PHE A 195 -1.67 -13.33 7.04
CA PHE A 195 -1.50 -13.64 8.46
C PHE A 195 -1.46 -15.15 8.72
N LYS A 196 -2.36 -15.92 8.10
CA LYS A 196 -2.29 -17.38 8.16
C LYS A 196 -0.96 -17.92 7.65
N LYS A 197 -0.45 -17.39 6.54
CA LYS A 197 0.79 -17.88 5.92
C LYS A 197 2.01 -17.59 6.79
N VAL A 198 2.12 -16.39 7.36
CA VAL A 198 3.23 -16.07 8.28
C VAL A 198 3.15 -16.85 9.59
N GLU A 199 1.95 -17.16 10.09
CA GLU A 199 1.78 -17.97 11.31
C GLU A 199 2.05 -19.47 11.11
N THR A 200 1.83 -19.98 9.90
CA THR A 200 1.86 -21.43 9.61
C THR A 200 3.06 -21.89 8.76
N SER A 201 3.90 -20.97 8.28
CA SER A 201 5.09 -21.26 7.48
C SER A 201 6.33 -20.54 8.01
N ASP A 202 7.44 -20.60 7.26
CA ASP A 202 8.68 -19.87 7.58
C ASP A 202 8.70 -18.44 7.00
N MET A 203 7.58 -17.98 6.42
CA MET A 203 7.43 -16.62 5.91
C MET A 203 7.52 -15.61 7.07
N LYS A 204 8.26 -14.52 6.84
CA LYS A 204 8.36 -13.39 7.76
C LYS A 204 7.76 -12.15 7.14
N ILE A 205 7.16 -11.31 7.98
CA ILE A 205 6.73 -9.97 7.59
C ILE A 205 7.98 -9.14 7.32
N LYS A 206 7.95 -8.35 6.25
CA LYS A 206 8.95 -7.35 5.88
C LYS A 206 8.36 -5.95 6.03
N PRO A 207 9.19 -4.91 6.20
CA PRO A 207 8.70 -3.54 6.36
C PRO A 207 7.79 -3.03 5.23
N HIS A 208 8.05 -3.40 3.97
CA HIS A 208 7.24 -2.98 2.83
C HIS A 208 5.90 -3.72 2.71
N ASP A 209 5.77 -4.92 3.30
CA ASP A 209 4.54 -5.72 3.21
C ASP A 209 3.33 -4.94 3.77
N TRP A 210 3.55 -4.02 4.72
CA TRP A 210 2.48 -3.17 5.27
C TRP A 210 1.86 -2.24 4.23
N ASN A 211 2.69 -1.61 3.39
CA ASN A 211 2.22 -0.74 2.31
C ASN A 211 1.56 -1.57 1.21
N ASP A 212 2.18 -2.69 0.83
CA ASP A 212 1.64 -3.60 -0.18
C ASP A 212 0.28 -4.17 0.23
N MET A 213 0.08 -4.50 1.51
CA MET A 213 -1.25 -4.88 2.02
C MET A 213 -2.21 -3.69 1.99
N ALA A 214 -1.80 -2.54 2.52
CA ALA A 214 -2.69 -1.41 2.69
C ALA A 214 -3.23 -0.87 1.35
N VAL A 215 -2.44 -0.93 0.26
CA VAL A 215 -2.88 -0.50 -1.08
C VAL A 215 -4.09 -1.30 -1.59
N LEU A 216 -4.25 -2.56 -1.16
CA LEU A 216 -5.41 -3.39 -1.51
C LEU A 216 -6.73 -2.80 -0.98
N GLY A 217 -6.65 -1.96 0.06
CA GLY A 217 -7.79 -1.25 0.64
C GLY A 217 -8.52 -0.32 -0.32
N TYR A 218 -7.85 0.14 -1.39
CA TYR A 218 -8.45 0.99 -2.42
C TYR A 218 -9.27 0.22 -3.46
N VAL A 219 -9.09 -1.10 -3.59
CA VAL A 219 -9.66 -1.88 -4.70
C VAL A 219 -11.08 -2.29 -4.35
N ARG A 220 -12.08 -1.83 -5.11
CA ARG A 220 -13.52 -2.16 -4.92
C ARG A 220 -13.99 -3.27 -5.85
N PRO A 221 -15.14 -3.92 -5.57
CA PRO A 221 -15.81 -4.78 -6.55
C PRO A 221 -15.92 -4.10 -7.92
N GLY A 222 -15.36 -4.74 -8.94
CA GLY A 222 -15.31 -4.21 -10.32
C GLY A 222 -14.05 -3.41 -10.67
N ASP A 223 -13.19 -3.08 -9.71
CA ASP A 223 -11.85 -2.54 -9.95
C ASP A 223 -10.82 -3.65 -10.16
N LYS A 224 -9.61 -3.24 -10.58
CA LYS A 224 -8.46 -4.13 -10.74
C LYS A 224 -7.27 -3.65 -9.94
N TYR A 225 -6.45 -4.59 -9.49
CA TYR A 225 -5.17 -4.38 -8.85
C TYR A 225 -4.04 -4.83 -9.78
N TRP A 226 -3.08 -3.95 -10.01
CA TRP A 226 -1.94 -4.21 -10.87
C TRP A 226 -0.65 -4.23 -10.05
N THR A 227 -0.01 -5.40 -10.04
CA THR A 227 1.30 -5.64 -9.42
C THR A 227 2.09 -6.62 -10.28
N THR A 228 3.42 -6.58 -10.17
CA THR A 228 4.31 -7.62 -10.72
C THR A 228 4.88 -8.56 -9.64
N ASP A 229 4.55 -8.34 -8.37
CA ASP A 229 5.07 -9.16 -7.27
C ASP A 229 4.38 -10.53 -7.24
N ARG A 230 5.16 -11.57 -7.54
CA ARG A 230 4.67 -12.96 -7.59
C ARG A 230 4.17 -13.45 -6.22
N THR A 231 4.74 -12.97 -5.12
CA THR A 231 4.31 -13.31 -3.76
C THR A 231 2.89 -12.82 -3.53
N TRP A 232 2.63 -11.54 -3.80
CA TRP A 232 1.31 -10.94 -3.68
C TRP A 232 0.31 -11.53 -4.66
N ILE A 233 0.69 -11.74 -5.92
CA ILE A 233 -0.17 -12.40 -6.92
C ILE A 233 -0.61 -13.79 -6.45
N ASN A 234 0.31 -14.61 -5.95
CA ASN A 234 0.00 -15.95 -5.47
C ASN A 234 -0.89 -15.91 -4.24
N LEU A 235 -0.62 -15.00 -3.31
CA LEU A 235 -1.41 -14.83 -2.09
C LEU A 235 -2.85 -14.37 -2.39
N ILE A 236 -3.03 -13.43 -3.31
CA ILE A 236 -4.35 -13.00 -3.79
C ILE A 236 -5.10 -14.16 -4.45
N LYS A 237 -4.41 -15.01 -5.22
CA LYS A 237 -5.00 -16.22 -5.82
C LYS A 237 -5.39 -17.25 -4.77
N GLU A 238 -4.53 -17.52 -3.80
CA GLU A 238 -4.78 -18.42 -2.66
C GLU A 238 -5.99 -17.94 -1.84
N ALA A 239 -6.19 -16.63 -1.71
CA ALA A 239 -7.34 -16.02 -1.06
C ALA A 239 -8.66 -16.08 -1.89
N GLY A 240 -8.62 -16.61 -3.12
CA GLY A 240 -9.78 -16.65 -4.04
C GLY A 240 -10.08 -15.32 -4.74
N CYS A 241 -9.19 -14.33 -4.62
CA CYS A 241 -9.38 -12.96 -5.08
C CYS A 241 -8.72 -12.66 -6.44
N GLN A 242 -8.37 -13.70 -7.21
CA GLN A 242 -7.69 -13.57 -8.51
C GLN A 242 -8.44 -12.72 -9.54
N HIS A 243 -9.75 -12.60 -9.40
CA HIS A 243 -10.58 -11.80 -10.29
C HIS A 243 -10.33 -10.29 -10.13
N TYR A 244 -9.66 -9.86 -9.06
CA TYR A 244 -9.17 -8.48 -8.91
C TYR A 244 -7.85 -8.22 -9.64
N LEU A 245 -7.09 -9.24 -10.03
CA LEU A 245 -5.80 -9.02 -10.68
C LEU A 245 -5.98 -8.46 -12.10
N TYR A 246 -5.21 -7.43 -12.42
CA TYR A 246 -5.07 -6.92 -13.78
C TYR A 246 -4.02 -7.75 -14.52
N ASN A 247 -4.38 -8.24 -15.70
CA ASN A 247 -3.45 -8.87 -16.63
C ASN A 247 -3.41 -8.01 -17.91
N MET A 248 -2.21 -7.62 -18.35
CA MET A 248 -2.00 -7.10 -19.71
C MET A 248 -1.88 -8.24 -20.71
#